data_AF-A0A1E5AFP4-F1
#
_entry.id   AF-A0A1E5AFP4-F1
#
_cell.length_a   1.000
_cell.length_b   1.000
_cell.length_c   1.000
_cell.angle_alpha   90.00
_cell.angle_beta   90.00
_cell.angle_gamma   90.00
#
_symmetry.space_group_name_H-M   'P 1'
#
loop_
_entity.id
_entity.type
_entity.pdbx_description
1 polymer ?
#
loop_
_entity_poly.entity_id
_entity_poly.type
_entity_poly.pdbx_seq_one_letter_code
_entity_poly.pdbx_strand_id
1 'polypeptide(L)'
;MQFPAYAALWFLPFVLPLCYTVALTDLRGMRIPNWAVDLLAVIYIAVGALVMPSWADYGWHLLHLPIGIALGFLFYAAGAVGAGDAKFAGVAAPFFALGDLRLLMVIFAATLLAGFTAHRIAKHTPLRQLAPQWQSWDTGKSFPMGLCLGATLALYLGLAAWFGS
;
A
#
# COMPACT_ATOMS: atom_id res chain seq x y z
N MET A 1 -8.21 -15.78 6.64
CA MET A 1 -7.70 -15.14 5.42
C MET A 1 -7.00 -16.20 4.61
N GLN A 2 -6.98 -16.08 3.29
CA GLN A 2 -6.31 -17.07 2.42
C GLN A 2 -4.80 -16.82 2.31
N PHE A 3 -4.36 -15.58 2.56
CA PHE A 3 -2.92 -15.30 2.58
C PHE A 3 -2.24 -16.03 3.76
N PRO A 4 -1.11 -16.72 3.52
CA PRO A 4 -0.48 -17.55 4.55
C PRO A 4 0.14 -16.70 5.67
N ALA A 5 -0.15 -17.08 6.92
CA ALA A 5 0.27 -16.32 8.10
C ALA A 5 1.80 -16.26 8.24
N TYR A 6 2.47 -17.38 7.97
CA TYR A 6 3.93 -17.47 7.99
C TYR A 6 4.58 -16.48 7.00
N ALA A 7 4.11 -16.42 5.75
CA ALA A 7 4.64 -15.49 4.76
C ALA A 7 4.43 -14.04 5.19
N ALA A 8 3.25 -13.71 5.71
CA ALA A 8 2.94 -12.37 6.20
C ALA A 8 3.89 -11.92 7.31
N LEU A 9 4.20 -12.80 8.27
CA LEU A 9 5.17 -12.52 9.35
C LEU A 9 6.56 -12.20 8.81
N TRP A 10 7.00 -12.87 7.74
CA TRP A 10 8.29 -12.58 7.10
C TRP A 10 8.28 -11.31 6.27
N PHE A 11 7.17 -10.97 5.62
CA PHE A 11 7.07 -9.73 4.85
C PHE A 11 7.00 -8.49 5.75
N LEU A 12 6.29 -8.55 6.88
CA LEU A 12 6.01 -7.41 7.75
C LEU A 12 7.26 -6.58 8.14
N PRO A 13 8.38 -7.17 8.61
CA PRO A 13 9.58 -6.41 8.98
C PRO A 13 10.15 -5.56 7.85
N PHE A 14 9.98 -5.97 6.59
CA PHE A 14 10.48 -5.25 5.41
C PHE A 14 9.43 -4.31 4.82
N VAL A 15 8.16 -4.72 4.80
CA VAL A 15 7.07 -3.98 4.17
C VAL A 15 6.57 -2.84 5.07
N LEU A 16 6.51 -3.02 6.40
CA LEU A 16 6.03 -1.97 7.31
C LEU A 16 6.86 -0.68 7.24
N PRO A 17 8.20 -0.70 7.26
CA PRO A 17 9.00 0.51 7.07
C PRO A 17 8.75 1.21 5.72
N LEU A 18 8.48 0.44 4.66
CA LEU A 18 8.13 1.02 3.36
C LEU A 18 6.74 1.64 3.36
N CYS A 19 5.74 0.98 3.92
CA CYS A 19 4.40 1.56 4.09
C CYS A 19 4.46 2.87 4.87
N TYR A 20 5.24 2.92 5.95
CA TYR A 20 5.48 4.15 6.71
C TYR A 20 6.18 5.22 5.87
N THR A 21 7.24 4.85 5.13
CA THR A 21 7.97 5.79 4.28
C THR A 21 7.08 6.38 3.18
N VAL A 22 6.27 5.54 2.53
CA VAL A 22 5.31 5.95 1.50
C VAL A 22 4.28 6.90 2.10
N ALA A 23 3.66 6.55 3.24
CA ALA A 23 2.73 7.43 3.93
C ALA A 23 3.35 8.79 4.30
N LEU A 24 4.56 8.79 4.86
CA LEU A 24 5.25 9.99 5.29
C LEU A 24 5.66 10.90 4.13
N THR A 25 6.26 10.32 3.09
CA THR A 25 6.72 11.08 1.91
C THR A 25 5.54 11.65 1.13
N ASP A 26 4.44 10.92 1.06
CA ASP A 26 3.22 11.39 0.42
C ASP A 26 2.52 12.49 1.22
N LEU A 27 2.44 12.36 2.55
CA LEU A 27 1.97 13.44 3.42
C LEU A 27 2.84 14.70 3.34
N ARG A 28 4.17 14.54 3.30
CA ARG A 28 5.11 15.66 3.31
C ARG A 28 5.20 16.37 1.97
N GLY A 29 5.25 15.62 0.87
CA GLY A 29 5.61 16.12 -0.45
C GLY A 29 4.72 15.65 -1.59
N MET A 30 3.60 14.97 -1.30
CA MET A 30 2.65 14.45 -2.29
C MET A 30 3.33 13.60 -3.37
N ARG A 31 4.36 12.85 -2.96
CA ARG A 31 5.22 12.06 -3.83
C ARG A 31 5.60 10.76 -3.15
N ILE A 32 5.25 9.66 -3.81
CA ILE A 32 5.73 8.32 -3.48
C ILE A 32 7.07 8.10 -4.21
N PRO A 33 8.17 7.82 -3.51
CA PRO A 33 9.47 7.65 -4.14
C PRO A 33 9.56 6.32 -4.91
N ASN A 34 10.08 6.35 -6.14
CA ASN A 34 10.22 5.14 -6.97
C ASN A 34 11.04 4.05 -6.27
N TRP A 35 12.12 4.40 -5.56
CA TRP A 35 12.95 3.40 -4.87
C TRP A 35 12.15 2.57 -3.84
N ALA A 36 11.14 3.16 -3.20
CA ALA A 36 10.31 2.42 -2.23
C ALA A 36 9.35 1.46 -2.95
N VAL A 37 8.81 1.87 -4.10
CA VAL A 37 7.98 1.04 -4.98
C VAL A 37 8.81 -0.13 -5.55
N ASP A 38 10.00 0.18 -6.06
CA ASP A 38 10.92 -0.81 -6.64
C ASP A 38 11.37 -1.81 -5.57
N LEU A 39 11.71 -1.33 -4.37
CA LEU A 39 12.10 -2.19 -3.27
C LEU A 39 10.94 -3.08 -2.78
N LEU A 40 9.69 -2.58 -2.78
CA LEU A 40 8.52 -3.38 -2.44
C LEU A 40 8.34 -4.56 -3.42
N ALA A 41 8.54 -4.31 -4.73
CA ALA A 41 8.51 -5.38 -5.73
C ALA A 41 9.64 -6.39 -5.53
N VAL A 42 10.87 -5.91 -5.28
CA VAL A 42 12.03 -6.77 -5.02
C VAL A 42 11.84 -7.62 -3.77
N ILE A 43 11.25 -7.06 -2.71
CA ILE A 43 10.92 -7.81 -1.49
C ILE A 43 9.99 -8.97 -1.82
N TYR A 44 8.94 -8.76 -2.62
CA TYR A 44 8.07 -9.85 -3.01
C TYR A 44 8.82 -10.93 -3.79
N ILE A 45 9.62 -10.53 -4.79
CA ILE A 45 10.38 -11.46 -5.64
C ILE A 45 11.33 -12.31 -4.81
N ALA A 46 12.14 -11.68 -3.94
CA ALA A 46 13.19 -12.35 -3.19
C ALA A 46 12.64 -13.09 -1.95
N VAL A 47 11.87 -12.41 -1.10
CA VAL A 47 11.36 -13.01 0.14
C VAL A 47 10.24 -13.99 -0.18
N GLY A 48 9.34 -13.66 -1.12
CA GLY A 48 8.26 -14.56 -1.54
C GLY A 48 8.76 -15.90 -2.06
N ALA A 49 9.87 -15.92 -2.81
CA ALA A 49 10.48 -17.17 -3.27
C ALA A 49 10.94 -18.09 -2.13
N LEU A 50 11.19 -17.53 -0.95
CA LEU A 50 11.65 -18.27 0.24
C LEU A 50 10.50 -18.65 1.19
N VAL A 51 9.43 -17.85 1.24
CA VAL A 51 8.43 -17.94 2.32
C VAL A 51 7.03 -18.35 1.86
N MET A 52 6.75 -18.33 0.56
CA MET A 52 5.46 -18.78 0.04
C MET A 52 5.33 -20.31 0.19
N PRO A 53 4.13 -20.84 0.48
CA PRO A 53 3.95 -22.26 0.85
C PRO A 53 4.37 -23.24 -0.25
N SER A 54 4.20 -22.85 -1.51
CA SER A 54 4.62 -23.64 -2.67
C SER A 54 5.07 -22.74 -3.81
N TRP A 55 5.83 -23.31 -4.75
CA TRP A 55 6.21 -22.63 -5.99
C TRP A 55 5.00 -22.23 -6.85
N ALA A 56 3.90 -22.98 -6.76
CA ALA A 56 2.66 -22.64 -7.45
C ALA A 56 2.01 -21.39 -6.83
N ASP A 57 1.91 -21.31 -5.50
CA ASP A 57 1.37 -20.15 -4.79
C ASP A 57 2.23 -18.90 -5.05
N TYR A 58 3.55 -19.05 -4.96
CA TYR A 58 4.50 -18.00 -5.33
C TYR A 58 4.27 -17.51 -6.77
N GLY A 59 4.20 -18.43 -7.73
CA GLY A 59 4.02 -18.10 -9.15
C GLY A 59 2.73 -17.33 -9.44
N TRP A 60 1.61 -17.75 -8.83
CA TRP A 60 0.32 -17.07 -9.01
C TRP A 60 0.32 -15.66 -8.44
N HIS A 61 0.84 -15.49 -7.23
CA HIS A 61 0.94 -14.17 -6.64
C HIS A 61 1.98 -13.29 -7.36
N LEU A 62 3.09 -13.86 -7.84
CA LEU A 62 4.06 -13.14 -8.67
C LEU A 62 3.43 -12.63 -9.96
N LEU A 63 2.50 -13.38 -10.56
CA LEU A 63 1.74 -12.94 -11.73
C LEU A 63 0.86 -11.71 -11.45
N HIS A 64 0.44 -11.49 -10.19
CA HIS A 64 -0.27 -10.27 -9.82
C HIS A 64 0.60 -9.02 -10.00
N LEU A 65 1.93 -9.13 -9.99
CA LEU A 65 2.83 -7.98 -10.16
C LEU A 65 2.67 -7.32 -11.54
N PRO A 66 2.91 -8.00 -12.68
CA PRO A 66 2.70 -7.39 -13.99
C PRO A 66 1.23 -7.01 -14.25
N ILE A 67 0.27 -7.82 -13.76
CA ILE A 67 -1.16 -7.51 -13.91
C ILE A 67 -1.52 -6.24 -13.14
N GLY A 68 -1.09 -6.13 -11.89
CA GLY A 68 -1.33 -4.98 -11.03
C GLY A 68 -0.70 -3.71 -11.59
N ILE A 69 0.54 -3.79 -12.09
CA ILE A 69 1.20 -2.67 -12.78
C ILE A 69 0.43 -2.27 -14.04
N ALA A 70 -0.01 -3.23 -14.86
CA ALA A 70 -0.78 -2.94 -16.07
C ALA A 70 -2.11 -2.25 -15.74
N LEU A 71 -2.86 -2.76 -14.76
CA LEU A 71 -4.10 -2.13 -14.30
C LEU A 71 -3.84 -0.73 -13.73
N GLY A 72 -2.83 -0.57 -12.88
CA GLY A 72 -2.43 0.73 -12.34
C GLY A 72 -2.10 1.74 -13.46
N PHE A 73 -1.35 1.30 -14.47
CA PHE A 73 -1.04 2.12 -15.65
C PHE A 73 -2.31 2.52 -16.42
N LEU A 74 -3.27 1.62 -16.60
CA LEU A 74 -4.54 1.94 -17.26
C LEU A 74 -5.34 3.00 -16.48
N PHE A 75 -5.43 2.88 -15.15
CA PHE A 75 -6.10 3.89 -14.31
C PHE A 75 -5.38 5.24 -14.34
N TYR A 76 -4.04 5.22 -14.36
CA TYR A 76 -3.24 6.44 -14.53
C TYR A 76 -3.48 7.08 -15.91
N ALA A 77 -3.44 6.30 -16.99
CA ALA A 77 -3.67 6.77 -18.36
C ALA A 77 -5.08 7.32 -18.56
N ALA A 78 -6.07 6.80 -17.83
CA ALA A 78 -7.43 7.32 -17.79
C ALA A 78 -7.59 8.59 -16.92
N GLY A 79 -6.55 9.05 -16.23
CA GLY A 79 -6.57 10.22 -15.35
C GLY A 79 -7.29 9.99 -14.01
N ALA A 80 -7.57 8.74 -13.64
CA ALA A 80 -8.33 8.41 -12.43
C ALA A 80 -7.47 8.42 -11.16
N VAL A 81 -6.17 8.09 -11.28
CA VAL A 81 -5.25 7.90 -10.16
C VAL A 81 -3.90 8.53 -10.49
N GLY A 82 -3.19 9.06 -9.47
CA GLY A 82 -1.86 9.60 -9.64
C GLY A 82 -0.82 8.53 -10.01
N ALA A 83 0.24 8.92 -10.71
CA ALA A 83 1.28 7.99 -11.15
C ALA A 83 1.95 7.22 -10.00
N GLY A 84 2.20 7.90 -8.87
CA GLY A 84 2.80 7.27 -7.68
C GLY A 84 1.87 6.22 -7.06
N ASP A 85 0.61 6.59 -6.86
CA ASP A 85 -0.41 5.71 -6.27
C ASP A 85 -0.64 4.46 -7.14
N ALA A 86 -0.75 4.65 -8.45
CA ALA A 86 -0.91 3.57 -9.42
C ALA A 86 0.25 2.57 -9.39
N LYS A 87 1.49 3.08 -9.34
CA LYS A 87 2.68 2.23 -9.24
C LYS A 87 2.71 1.46 -7.92
N PHE A 88 2.49 2.15 -6.79
CA PHE A 88 2.51 1.50 -5.47
C PHE A 88 1.42 0.43 -5.34
N ALA A 89 0.18 0.74 -5.73
CA ALA A 89 -0.92 -0.22 -5.71
C ALA A 89 -0.65 -1.43 -6.62
N GLY A 90 -0.05 -1.19 -7.79
CA GLY A 90 0.33 -2.25 -8.72
C GLY A 90 1.38 -3.20 -8.13
N VAL A 91 2.46 -2.66 -7.52
CA VAL A 91 3.50 -3.51 -6.91
C VAL A 91 3.08 -4.14 -5.59
N ALA A 92 2.03 -3.63 -4.93
CA ALA A 92 1.45 -4.24 -3.74
C ALA A 92 0.58 -5.47 -4.08
N ALA A 93 0.13 -5.63 -5.33
CA ALA A 93 -0.79 -6.69 -5.75
C ALA A 93 -0.37 -8.13 -5.37
N PRO A 94 0.92 -8.53 -5.47
CA PRO A 94 1.37 -9.86 -5.05
C PRO A 94 1.18 -10.17 -3.56
N PHE A 95 1.08 -9.15 -2.72
CA PHE A 95 0.90 -9.28 -1.28
C PHE A 95 -0.56 -9.54 -0.88
N PHE A 96 -1.48 -9.68 -1.84
CA PHE A 96 -2.88 -9.98 -1.60
C PHE A 96 -3.26 -11.34 -2.21
N ALA A 97 -4.01 -12.13 -1.47
CA ALA A 97 -4.67 -13.32 -1.99
C ALA A 97 -5.98 -12.95 -2.69
N LEU A 98 -6.27 -13.54 -3.86
CA LEU A 98 -7.49 -13.25 -4.62
C LEU A 98 -8.78 -13.54 -3.84
N GLY A 99 -8.80 -14.57 -2.99
CA GLY A 99 -9.97 -14.85 -2.16
C GLY A 99 -10.20 -13.86 -1.02
N ASP A 100 -9.22 -13.00 -0.71
CA ASP A 100 -9.36 -11.97 0.31
C ASP A 100 -9.78 -10.60 -0.27
N LEU A 101 -10.07 -10.50 -1.58
CA LEU A 101 -10.39 -9.22 -2.25
C LEU A 101 -11.55 -8.46 -1.58
N ARG A 102 -12.58 -9.16 -1.09
CA ARG A 102 -13.68 -8.53 -0.35
C ARG A 102 -13.19 -7.85 0.92
N LEU A 103 -12.33 -8.52 1.68
CA LEU A 103 -11.73 -7.97 2.89
C LEU A 103 -10.79 -6.80 2.53
N LEU A 104 -9.98 -6.94 1.49
CA LEU A 104 -9.09 -5.89 1.00
C LEU A 104 -9.87 -4.61 0.66
N MET A 105 -11.00 -4.71 -0.03
CA MET A 105 -11.86 -3.57 -0.34
C MET A 105 -12.41 -2.90 0.93
N VAL A 106 -12.78 -3.68 1.96
CA VAL A 106 -13.24 -3.16 3.24
C VAL A 106 -12.11 -2.43 3.97
N ILE A 107 -10.90 -3.01 4.03
CA ILE A 107 -9.72 -2.38 4.65
C ILE A 107 -9.38 -1.08 3.90
N PHE A 108 -9.39 -1.10 2.57
CA PHE A 108 -9.10 0.07 1.77
C PHE A 108 -10.14 1.18 1.99
N ALA A 109 -11.43 0.85 1.99
CA ALA A 109 -12.49 1.82 2.27
C ALA A 109 -12.36 2.41 3.69
N ALA A 110 -12.07 1.57 4.69
CA ALA A 110 -11.90 1.99 6.08
C ALA A 110 -10.68 2.92 6.24
N THR A 111 -9.52 2.55 5.67
CA THR A 111 -8.32 3.38 5.73
C THR A 111 -8.46 4.66 4.92
N LEU A 112 -9.20 4.65 3.81
CA LEU A 112 -9.52 5.86 3.05
C LEU A 112 -10.36 6.83 3.88
N LEU A 113 -11.46 6.36 4.47
CA LEU A 113 -12.31 7.18 5.31
C LEU A 113 -11.56 7.70 6.54
N ALA A 114 -10.81 6.83 7.22
CA ALA A 114 -10.04 7.19 8.40
C ALA A 114 -8.91 8.16 8.07
N GLY A 115 -8.09 7.87 7.05
CA GLY A 115 -6.97 8.69 6.63
C GLY A 115 -7.41 10.05 6.10
N PHE A 116 -8.46 10.10 5.29
CA PHE A 116 -9.05 11.35 4.81
C PHE A 116 -9.58 12.19 5.96
N THR A 117 -10.40 11.61 6.84
CA THR A 117 -10.98 12.32 7.97
C THR A 117 -9.89 12.82 8.92
N ALA A 118 -8.93 11.97 9.29
CA ALA A 118 -7.83 12.35 10.17
C ALA A 118 -6.97 13.47 9.56
N HIS A 119 -6.63 13.39 8.28
CA HIS A 119 -5.88 14.44 7.58
C HIS A 119 -6.65 15.77 7.58
N ARG A 120 -7.95 15.73 7.28
CA ARG A 120 -8.78 16.95 7.26
C ARG A 120 -8.96 17.55 8.65
N ILE A 121 -9.12 16.75 9.69
CA ILE A 121 -9.13 17.25 11.08
C ILE A 121 -7.77 17.86 11.43
N ALA A 122 -6.67 17.16 11.17
CA ALA A 122 -5.31 17.65 11.47
C ALA A 122 -5.00 18.98 10.76
N LYS A 123 -5.42 19.13 9.50
CA LYS A 123 -5.26 20.36 8.71
C LYS A 123 -5.95 21.58 9.34
N HIS A 124 -7.11 21.40 9.97
CA HIS A 124 -7.93 22.49 10.53
C HIS A 124 -7.77 22.65 12.05
N THR A 125 -6.80 21.97 12.65
CA THR A 125 -6.50 22.05 14.09
C THR A 125 -5.05 22.49 14.32
N PRO A 126 -4.67 22.82 15.57
CA PRO A 126 -3.28 23.15 15.88
C PRO A 126 -2.27 22.04 15.56
N LEU A 127 -2.72 20.80 15.30
CA LEU A 127 -1.86 19.68 14.88
C LEU A 127 -1.08 19.99 13.61
N ARG A 128 -1.59 20.84 12.71
CA ARG A 128 -0.86 21.32 11.53
C ARG A 128 0.49 21.96 11.90
N GLN A 129 0.62 22.57 13.08
CA GLN A 129 1.84 23.22 13.55
C GLN A 129 2.98 22.24 13.85
N LEU A 130 2.70 20.94 13.98
CA LEU A 130 3.73 19.91 14.12
C LEU A 130 4.50 19.68 12.81
N ALA A 131 3.91 20.07 11.68
CA ALA A 131 4.47 19.85 10.36
C ALA A 131 4.06 20.97 9.38
N PRO A 132 4.42 22.24 9.66
CA PRO A 132 3.94 23.39 8.90
C PRO A 132 4.37 23.38 7.43
N GLN A 133 5.49 22.71 7.12
CA GLN A 133 6.11 22.63 5.80
C GLN A 133 5.56 21.50 4.91
N TRP A 134 4.59 20.71 5.36
CA TRP A 134 4.04 19.63 4.54
C TRP A 134 3.14 20.17 3.44
N GLN A 135 3.41 19.71 2.21
CA GLN A 135 2.70 20.14 1.01
C GLN A 135 1.23 19.70 1.01
N SER A 136 0.90 18.55 1.61
CA SER A 136 -0.47 18.01 1.61
C SER A 136 -1.50 18.91 2.30
N TRP A 137 -1.08 19.89 3.09
CA TRP A 137 -1.98 20.88 3.67
C TRP A 137 -2.57 21.82 2.62
N ASP A 138 -1.81 22.13 1.57
CA ASP A 138 -2.11 23.25 0.67
C ASP A 138 -2.45 22.81 -0.76
N THR A 139 -2.57 21.51 -1.04
CA THR A 139 -2.88 20.94 -2.37
C THR A 139 -4.37 20.96 -2.77
N GLY A 140 -5.17 21.85 -2.18
CA GLY A 140 -6.58 22.03 -2.57
C GLY A 140 -7.42 20.75 -2.40
N LYS A 141 -7.90 20.20 -3.52
CA LYS A 141 -8.75 18.99 -3.54
C LYS A 141 -7.96 17.67 -3.49
N SER A 142 -6.67 17.70 -3.84
CA SER A 142 -5.83 16.50 -3.83
C SER A 142 -5.60 15.99 -2.41
N PHE A 143 -5.45 14.68 -2.29
CA PHE A 143 -5.27 13.99 -1.01
C PHE A 143 -4.12 12.98 -1.12
N PRO A 144 -3.24 12.88 -0.11
CA PRO A 144 -2.13 11.93 -0.10
C PRO A 144 -2.64 10.49 0.05
N MET A 145 -2.93 9.84 -1.08
CA MET A 145 -3.45 8.47 -1.14
C MET A 145 -2.45 7.41 -0.69
N GLY A 146 -1.14 7.69 -0.76
CA GLY A 146 -0.07 6.84 -0.26
C GLY A 146 -0.19 6.53 1.23
N LEU A 147 -0.78 7.44 2.02
CA LEU A 147 -1.14 7.17 3.42
C LEU A 147 -2.10 5.98 3.52
N CYS A 148 -3.19 6.01 2.74
CA CYS A 148 -4.24 4.99 2.79
C CYS A 148 -3.80 3.68 2.13
N LEU A 149 -3.05 3.76 1.03
CA LEU A 149 -2.50 2.58 0.35
C LEU A 149 -1.47 1.86 1.23
N GLY A 150 -0.53 2.60 1.83
CA GLY A 150 0.44 2.04 2.77
C GLY A 150 -0.23 1.44 4.01
N ALA A 151 -1.22 2.13 4.59
CA ALA A 151 -2.00 1.61 5.71
C ALA A 151 -2.80 0.35 5.34
N THR A 152 -3.37 0.29 4.13
CA THR A 152 -4.10 -0.89 3.64
C THR A 152 -3.20 -2.10 3.56
N LEU A 153 -2.03 -1.98 2.94
CA LEU A 153 -1.07 -3.07 2.82
C LEU A 153 -0.58 -3.52 4.21
N ALA A 154 -0.24 -2.58 5.08
CA ALA A 154 0.22 -2.86 6.44
C ALA A 154 -0.86 -3.60 7.27
N LEU A 155 -2.10 -3.13 7.25
CA LEU A 155 -3.21 -3.74 7.98
C LEU A 155 -3.57 -5.11 7.41
N TYR A 156 -3.59 -5.25 6.08
CA TYR A 156 -3.85 -6.54 5.45
C TYR A 156 -2.79 -7.57 5.86
N LEU A 157 -1.50 -7.26 5.76
CA LEU A 157 -0.44 -8.16 6.18
C LEU A 157 -0.46 -8.44 7.69
N GLY A 158 -0.80 -7.44 8.52
CA GLY A 158 -0.97 -7.63 9.96
C GLY A 158 -2.12 -8.58 10.30
N LEU A 159 -3.25 -8.45 9.62
CA LEU A 159 -4.39 -9.36 9.76
C LEU A 159 -4.06 -10.75 9.22
N ALA A 160 -3.35 -10.84 8.09
CA ALA A 160 -2.91 -12.12 7.52
C ALA A 160 -1.93 -12.84 8.46
N ALA A 161 -1.01 -12.12 9.10
CA ALA A 161 -0.10 -12.71 10.09
C ALA A 161 -0.83 -13.32 11.30
N TRP A 162 -2.02 -12.80 11.64
CA TRP A 162 -2.79 -13.27 12.80
C TRP A 162 -3.89 -14.29 12.45
N PHE A 163 -4.53 -14.14 11.29
CA PHE A 163 -5.71 -14.90 10.86
C PHE A 163 -5.53 -15.62 9.51
N GLY A 164 -4.30 -15.67 9.01
CA GLY A 164 -3.94 -16.37 7.78
C GLY A 164 -4.02 -17.89 7.92
N SER A 165 -3.94 -18.57 6.78
CA SER A 165 -3.82 -20.03 6.69
C SER A 165 -2.43 -20.53 7.08
#